data_AF-A0A7V7CS46-F1
#
_entry.id   AF-A0A7V7CS46-F1
#
_cell.length_a   1.000
_cell.length_b   1.000
_cell.length_c   1.000
_cell.angle_alpha   90.00
_cell.angle_beta   90.00
_cell.angle_gamma   90.00
#
_symmetry.space_group_name_H-M   'P 1'
#
loop_
_entity.id
_entity.type
_entity.pdbx_description
1 polymer ?
#
loop_
_entity_poly.entity_id
_entity_poly.type
_entity_poly.pdbx_seq_one_letter_code
_entity_poly.pdbx_strand_id
1 'polypeptide(L)'
;MSNIVKKEQWVWVIVQDPEGNEQFLGQRDESEGVSFIPVFLEKDDATQCLGRMARKKGTKYEIQAIILEDILKNATGNGFSVFVLNSEGEPLEKLPPGR
;
A
#
# COMPACT_ATOMS: atom_id res chain seq x y z
N MET A 1 -10.92 7.40 14.93
CA MET A 1 -11.18 8.05 13.64
C MET A 1 -9.84 8.53 13.13
N SER A 2 -9.28 7.76 12.21
CA SER A 2 -8.11 8.15 11.42
C SER A 2 -8.40 9.51 10.76
N ASN A 3 -7.63 10.53 11.15
CA ASN A 3 -7.91 11.93 10.78
C ASN A 3 -7.14 12.36 9.52
N ILE A 4 -6.23 11.52 9.03
CA ILE A 4 -5.30 11.90 7.96
C ILE A 4 -5.87 11.49 6.60
N VAL A 5 -6.49 10.31 6.50
CA VAL A 5 -7.05 9.82 5.22
C VAL A 5 -8.52 9.42 5.32
N LYS A 6 -9.31 9.69 4.26
CA LYS A 6 -10.71 9.25 4.16
C LYS A 6 -10.81 7.95 3.35
N LYS A 7 -11.73 7.06 3.72
CA LYS A 7 -11.98 5.81 2.98
C LYS A 7 -12.30 6.06 1.50
N GLU A 8 -13.05 7.12 1.20
CA GLU A 8 -13.42 7.50 -0.17
C GLU A 8 -12.33 8.34 -0.88
N GLN A 9 -11.18 8.55 -0.25
CA GLN A 9 -10.08 9.30 -0.84
C GLN A 9 -9.32 8.46 -1.85
N TRP A 10 -8.89 9.12 -2.92
CA TRP A 10 -7.93 8.55 -3.87
C TRP A 10 -6.56 8.51 -3.23
N VAL A 11 -5.99 7.32 -3.18
CA VAL A 11 -4.63 7.07 -2.72
C VAL A 11 -3.85 6.37 -3.82
N TRP A 12 -2.54 6.50 -3.77
CA TRP A 12 -1.63 5.85 -4.68
C TRP A 12 -1.13 4.56 -4.06
N VAL A 13 -1.30 3.46 -4.78
CA VAL A 13 -0.81 2.14 -4.37
C VAL A 13 0.12 1.61 -5.44
N ILE A 14 1.09 0.82 -5.00
CA ILE A 14 2.00 0.13 -5.90
C ILE A 14 1.42 -1.24 -6.21
N VAL A 15 1.24 -1.50 -7.49
CA VAL A 15 0.79 -2.78 -8.05
C VAL A 15 2.01 -3.48 -8.66
N GLN A 16 2.16 -4.76 -8.34
CA GLN A 16 3.17 -5.63 -8.92
C GLN A 16 2.53 -6.56 -9.96
N ASP A 17 3.31 -6.88 -10.99
CA ASP A 17 2.96 -7.82 -12.06
C ASP A 17 1.61 -7.54 -12.77
N PRO A 18 1.34 -6.29 -13.22
CA PRO A 18 0.06 -5.94 -13.83
C PRO A 18 -0.25 -6.69 -15.14
N GLU A 19 0.77 -7.21 -15.83
CA GLU A 19 0.61 -8.01 -17.06
C GLU A 19 0.39 -9.52 -16.82
N GLY A 20 0.56 -9.97 -15.57
CA GLY A 20 0.46 -11.38 -15.19
C GLY A 20 -0.55 -11.55 -14.07
N ASN A 21 -0.05 -11.68 -12.85
CA ASN A 21 -0.88 -11.79 -11.65
C ASN A 21 -0.90 -10.45 -10.92
N GLU A 22 -1.83 -9.57 -11.31
CA GLU A 22 -1.98 -8.24 -10.73
C GLU A 22 -2.22 -8.35 -9.21
N GLN A 23 -1.26 -7.84 -8.43
CA GLN A 23 -1.35 -7.86 -6.97
C GLN A 23 -0.83 -6.56 -6.39
N PHE A 24 -1.37 -6.14 -5.26
CA PHE A 24 -0.77 -5.05 -4.51
C PHE A 24 0.60 -5.45 -3.97
N LEU A 25 1.54 -4.50 -3.95
CA LEU A 25 2.85 -4.69 -3.37
C LEU A 25 2.74 -4.72 -1.85
N GLY A 26 2.42 -5.88 -1.29
CA GLY A 26 2.45 -6.09 0.16
C GLY A 26 3.87 -6.00 0.69
N GLN A 27 4.07 -5.21 1.72
CA GLN A 27 5.27 -5.21 2.53
C GLN A 27 5.07 -6.06 3.77
N ARG A 28 6.19 -6.53 4.31
CA ARG A 28 6.21 -7.23 5.59
C ARG A 28 6.97 -6.38 6.57
N ASP A 29 6.33 -6.05 7.68
CA ASP A 29 6.99 -5.42 8.80
C ASP A 29 7.84 -6.50 9.49
N GLU A 30 9.16 -6.39 9.43
CA GLU A 30 10.04 -7.36 10.09
C GLU A 30 9.99 -7.25 11.62
N SER A 31 9.62 -6.07 12.16
CA SER A 31 9.54 -5.87 13.61
C SER A 31 8.29 -6.54 14.19
N GLU A 32 7.15 -6.38 13.52
CA GLU A 32 5.86 -6.90 13.97
C GLU A 32 5.53 -8.28 13.36
N GLY A 33 6.24 -8.68 12.30
CA GLY A 33 6.02 -9.92 11.58
C GLY A 33 4.73 -9.94 10.74
N VAL A 34 4.07 -8.80 10.57
CA VAL A 34 2.78 -8.67 9.88
C VAL A 34 2.93 -8.20 8.44
N SER A 35 2.01 -8.62 7.59
CA SER A 35 1.93 -8.17 6.21
C SER A 35 0.97 -6.99 6.07
N PHE A 36 1.41 -5.94 5.39
CA PHE A 36 0.63 -4.73 5.17
C PHE A 36 0.78 -4.22 3.73
N ILE A 37 -0.21 -3.47 3.26
CA ILE A 37 -0.19 -2.83 1.94
C ILE A 37 0.16 -1.35 2.16
N PRO A 38 1.32 -0.88 1.68
CA PRO A 38 1.68 0.51 1.71
C PRO A 38 0.85 1.30 0.69
N VAL A 39 0.20 2.35 1.17
CA VAL A 39 -0.54 3.32 0.34
C VAL A 39 -0.01 4.72 0.59
N PHE A 40 -0.15 5.59 -0.39
CA PHE A 40 0.42 6.93 -0.37
C PHE A 40 -0.63 7.96 -0.72
N LEU A 41 -0.52 9.15 -0.14
CA LEU A 41 -1.41 10.26 -0.49
C LEU A 41 -1.01 10.91 -1.80
N GLU A 42 0.30 10.94 -2.08
CA GLU A 42 0.86 11.53 -3.29
C GLU A 42 1.60 10.50 -4.15
N LYS A 43 1.53 10.68 -5.47
CA LYS A 43 2.24 9.83 -6.43
C LYS A 43 3.76 9.91 -6.26
N ASP A 44 4.25 11.10 -5.89
CA ASP A 44 5.67 11.35 -5.69
C ASP A 44 6.21 10.53 -4.52
N ASP A 45 5.50 10.52 -3.38
CA ASP A 45 5.84 9.66 -2.24
C ASP A 45 5.92 8.19 -2.65
N ALA A 46 4.92 7.69 -3.38
CA ALA A 46 4.92 6.31 -3.87
C ALA A 46 6.14 6.02 -4.76
N THR A 47 6.50 6.96 -5.63
CA THR A 47 7.63 6.82 -6.57
C THR A 47 8.97 6.82 -5.84
N GLN A 48 9.16 7.73 -4.90
CA GLN A 48 10.37 7.80 -4.07
C GLN A 48 10.51 6.54 -3.21
N CYS A 49 9.41 6.11 -2.60
CA CYS A 49 9.38 4.94 -1.72
C CYS A 49 9.57 3.63 -2.49
N LEU A 50 9.03 3.52 -3.72
CA LEU A 50 9.19 2.35 -4.61
C LEU A 50 10.65 1.95 -4.82
N GLY A 51 11.57 2.92 -4.88
CA GLY A 51 13.01 2.65 -5.01
C GLY A 51 13.64 1.97 -3.79
N ARG A 52 13.03 2.12 -2.61
CA ARG A 52 13.49 1.58 -1.32
C ARG A 52 12.79 0.27 -0.94
N MET A 53 11.67 -0.03 -1.57
CA MET A 53 10.86 -1.20 -1.27
C MET A 53 11.51 -2.53 -1.70
N ALA A 54 11.11 -3.61 -1.02
CA ALA A 54 11.48 -4.97 -1.37
C ALA A 54 10.87 -5.37 -2.73
N ARG A 55 11.58 -5.04 -3.80
CA ARG A 55 11.19 -5.37 -5.19
C ARG A 55 11.85 -6.67 -5.63
N LYS A 56 11.07 -7.50 -6.31
CA LYS A 56 11.54 -8.72 -6.96
C LYS A 56 12.11 -8.36 -8.32
N LYS A 57 13.34 -8.79 -8.57
CA LYS A 57 14.03 -8.55 -9.84
C LYS A 57 13.29 -9.28 -10.95
N GLY A 58 12.85 -8.54 -11.97
CA GLY A 58 12.07 -9.09 -13.09
C GLY A 58 10.55 -8.91 -12.98
N THR A 59 10.04 -8.33 -11.89
CA THR A 59 8.62 -7.98 -11.74
C THR A 59 8.40 -6.53 -12.15
N LYS A 60 7.33 -6.26 -12.89
CA LYS A 60 6.89 -4.89 -13.21
C LYS A 60 6.16 -4.28 -12.01
N TYR A 61 6.41 -3.00 -11.78
CA TYR A 61 5.76 -2.23 -10.73
C TYR A 61 5.11 -1.00 -11.36
N GLU A 62 3.84 -0.78 -11.03
CA GLU A 62 3.09 0.38 -11.48
C GLU A 62 2.43 1.06 -10.31
N ILE A 63 2.36 2.39 -10.38
CA ILE A 63 1.71 3.22 -9.37
C ILE A 63 0.32 3.57 -9.90
N GLN A 64 -0.71 3.09 -9.23
CA GLN A 64 -2.10 3.31 -9.60
C GLN A 64 -2.82 4.10 -8.51
N ALA A 65 -3.72 5.00 -8.95
CA ALA A 65 -4.62 5.70 -8.05
C ALA A 65 -5.88 4.86 -7.85
N ILE A 66 -6.18 4.48 -6.61
CA ILE A 66 -7.33 3.65 -6.24
C ILE A 66 -7.98 4.28 -5.00
N ILE A 67 -9.30 4.08 -4.84
CA ILE A 67 -10.01 4.49 -3.63
C ILE A 67 -9.53 3.66 -2.45
N LEU A 68 -9.15 4.33 -1.36
CA LEU A 68 -8.62 3.67 -0.15
C LEU A 68 -9.55 2.56 0.38
N GLU A 69 -10.86 2.78 0.34
CA GLU A 69 -11.86 1.79 0.73
C GLU A 69 -11.75 0.48 -0.06
N ASP A 70 -11.46 0.56 -1.35
CA ASP A 70 -11.35 -0.61 -2.21
C ASP A 70 -10.11 -1.43 -1.85
N ILE A 71 -8.98 -0.73 -1.61
CA ILE A 71 -7.75 -1.33 -1.09
C ILE A 71 -8.02 -1.97 0.28
N LEU A 72 -8.70 -1.27 1.19
CA LEU A 72 -9.04 -1.79 2.51
C LEU A 72 -9.90 -3.06 2.41
N LYS A 73 -10.90 -3.07 1.54
CA LYS A 73 -11.75 -4.25 1.29
C LYS A 73 -10.92 -5.44 0.79
N ASN A 74 -10.04 -5.19 -0.19
CA ASN A 74 -9.17 -6.22 -0.75
C ASN A 74 -8.14 -6.74 0.27
N ALA A 75 -7.48 -5.84 0.99
CA ALA A 75 -6.52 -6.15 2.05
C ALA A 75 -7.16 -7.00 3.16
N THR A 76 -8.35 -6.60 3.61
CA THR A 76 -9.11 -7.31 4.66
C THR A 76 -9.44 -8.73 4.23
N GLY A 77 -9.87 -8.94 2.99
CA GLY A 77 -10.16 -10.29 2.46
C GLY A 77 -8.95 -11.23 2.45
N ASN A 78 -7.74 -10.67 2.41
CA ASN A 78 -6.48 -11.40 2.40
C ASN A 78 -5.75 -11.39 3.76
N GLY A 79 -6.30 -10.75 4.80
CA GLY A 79 -5.66 -10.63 6.12
C GLY A 79 -4.50 -9.63 6.19
N PHE A 80 -4.41 -8.70 5.23
CA PHE A 80 -3.41 -7.64 5.22
C PHE A 80 -3.96 -6.38 5.88
N SER A 81 -3.09 -5.66 6.59
CA SER A 81 -3.40 -4.30 7.06
C SER A 81 -3.04 -3.27 5.99
N VAL A 82 -3.61 -2.06 6.04
CA VAL A 82 -3.26 -0.99 5.09
C VAL A 82 -2.54 0.12 5.84
N PHE A 83 -1.31 0.42 5.46
CA PHE A 83 -0.51 1.47 6.11
C PHE A 83 -0.31 2.60 5.13
N VAL A 84 -0.72 3.80 5.52
CA VAL A 84 -0.41 5.02 4.80
C VAL A 84 1.04 5.37 5.11
N LEU A 85 1.92 5.34 4.12
CA LEU A 85 3.33 5.69 4.25
C LEU A 85 3.60 7.09 3.68
N ASN A 86 4.66 7.73 4.16
CA ASN A 86 5.25 8.92 3.53
C ASN A 86 6.36 8.53 2.53
N SER A 87 6.95 9.53 1.85
CA SER A 87 8.13 9.38 0.97
C SER A 87 9.33 8.70 1.63
N GLU A 88 9.45 8.80 2.96
CA GLU A 88 10.53 8.17 3.71
C GLU A 88 10.31 6.67 3.96
N GLY A 89 9.07 6.20 3.80
CA GLY A 89 8.64 4.83 4.09
C GLY A 89 8.16 4.64 5.53
N GLU A 90 7.92 5.73 6.25
CA GLU A 90 7.38 5.69 7.60
C GLU A 90 5.84 5.66 7.58
N PRO A 91 5.20 4.82 8.41
CA PRO A 91 3.75 4.75 8.50
C PRO A 91 3.18 5.99 9.20
N LEU A 92 2.55 6.86 8.42
CA LEU A 92 1.77 8.00 8.90
C LEU A 92 0.49 7.54 9.59
N GLU A 93 -0.20 6.55 9.00
CA GLU A 93 -1.47 6.06 9.53
C GLU A 93 -1.64 4.56 9.28
N LYS A 94 -1.99 3.82 10.34
CA LYS A 94 -2.25 2.37 10.26
C LYS A 94 -3.75 2.15 10.26
N LEU A 95 -4.27 1.63 9.15
CA LEU A 95 -5.68 1.29 9.02
C LEU A 95 -5.83 -0.22 9.26
N PRO A 96 -6.54 -0.62 10.32
CA PRO A 96 -6.77 -2.03 10.56
C PRO A 96 -7.62 -2.63 9.43
N PRO A 97 -7.50 -3.94 9.16
CA PRO A 97 -8.43 -4.64 8.28
C PRO A 97 -9.85 -4.39 8.79
N GLY A 98 -10.75 -4.01 7.88
CA GLY A 98 -12.13 -3.64 8.21
C GLY A 98 -12.81 -4.78 8.97
N ARG A 99 -13.43 -4.45 10.11
CA ARG A 99 -14.23 -5.39 10.90
C ARG A 99 -15.61 -5.57 10.31
#